data_AF-A0A329D875-F1
#
_entry.id   AF-A0A329D875-F1
#
_cell.length_a   1.000
_cell.length_b   1.000
_cell.length_c   1.000
_cell.angle_alpha   90.00
_cell.angle_beta   90.00
_cell.angle_gamma   90.00
#
_symmetry.space_group_name_H-M   'P 1'
#
loop_
_entity.id
_entity.type
_entity.pdbx_description
1 polymer ?
#
loop_
_entity_poly.entity_id
_entity_poly.type
_entity_poly.pdbx_seq_one_letter_code
_entity_poly.pdbx_strand_id
1 'polypeptide(L)' 'MSQSRLPDYLDHMKQAATDAIDFVNGLSKDSFLEDKRTQQAVIMSLIIIGEAATKVMDGYASQAMEFAHASNLTPLAA' A
#
# COMPACT_ATOMS: atom_id res chain seq x y z
N MET A 1 -16.62 -15.65 -16.05
CA MET A 1 -16.04 -16.07 -14.76
C MET A 1 -15.35 -14.85 -14.18
N SER A 2 -15.94 -14.18 -13.18
CA SER A 2 -15.32 -13.02 -12.55
C SER A 2 -14.10 -13.50 -11.77
N GLN A 3 -12.90 -13.26 -12.30
CA GLN A 3 -11.67 -13.43 -11.53
C GLN A 3 -11.77 -12.53 -10.29
N SER A 4 -11.33 -13.04 -9.14
CA SER A 4 -11.28 -12.25 -7.91
C SER A 4 -10.51 -10.97 -8.19
N ARG A 5 -11.06 -9.82 -7.76
CA ARG A 5 -10.39 -8.50 -7.89
C ARG A 5 -9.37 -8.27 -6.78
N LEU A 6 -9.30 -9.18 -5.81
CA LEU A 6 -8.39 -9.09 -4.67
C LEU A 6 -6.91 -9.04 -5.10
N PRO A 7 -6.40 -9.90 -6.01
CA PRO A 7 -5.03 -9.81 -6.49
C PRO A 7 -4.72 -8.44 -7.12
N ASP A 8 -5.61 -7.91 -7.95
CA ASP A 8 -5.43 -6.59 -8.58
C ASP A 8 -5.29 -5.47 -7.53
N TYR A 9 -6.11 -5.50 -6.47
CA TYR A 9 -6.02 -4.50 -5.39
C TYR A 9 -4.72 -4.62 -4.61
N LEU A 10 -4.27 -5.85 -4.32
CA LEU A 10 -3.00 -6.10 -3.63
C LEU A 10 -1.80 -5.68 -4.49
N ASP A 11 -1.84 -5.93 -5.79
CA ASP A 11 -0.81 -5.51 -6.73
C ASP A 11 -0.75 -3.99 -6.86
N HIS A 12 -1.90 -3.30 -6.91
CA HIS A 12 -1.94 -1.84 -6.88
C HIS A 12 -1.34 -1.27 -5.58
N MET A 13 -1.65 -1.86 -4.43
CA MET A 13 -1.07 -1.43 -3.15
C MET A 13 0.45 -1.62 -3.14
N LYS A 14 0.92 -2.78 -3.62
CA LYS A 14 2.35 -3.09 -3.69
C LYS A 14 3.10 -2.15 -4.63
N GLN A 15 2.54 -1.88 -5.82
CA GLN A 15 3.16 -0.97 -6.78
C GLN A 15 3.21 0.45 -6.21
N ALA A 16 2.10 0.97 -5.68
CA ALA A 16 2.07 2.31 -5.10
C ALA A 16 3.02 2.46 -3.90
N ALA A 17 3.15 1.43 -3.06
CA ALA A 17 4.13 1.45 -1.97
C ALA A 17 5.57 1.48 -2.50
N THR A 18 5.86 0.74 -3.56
CA THR A 18 7.17 0.74 -4.22
C THR A 18 7.48 2.11 -4.81
N ASP A 19 6.52 2.69 -5.55
CA ASP A 19 6.65 4.02 -6.15
C ASP A 19 6.89 5.09 -5.09
N ALA A 20 6.15 5.06 -3.97
CA ALA A 20 6.34 6.00 -2.87
C ALA A 20 7.76 5.95 -2.28
N ILE A 21 8.31 4.74 -2.14
CA ILE A 21 9.69 4.53 -1.66
C ILE A 21 10.68 5.05 -2.71
N ASP A 22 10.48 4.74 -3.99
CA ASP A 22 11.37 5.15 -5.07
C ASP A 22 11.39 6.68 -5.25
N PHE A 23 10.25 7.36 -5.09
CA PHE A 23 10.16 8.82 -5.17
C PHE A 23 10.99 9.54 -4.10
N VAL A 24 11.13 8.94 -2.92
CA VAL A 24 11.91 9.54 -1.82
C VAL A 24 13.32 8.97 -1.71
N ASN A 25 13.66 7.96 -2.53
CA ASN A 25 14.95 7.29 -2.45
C ASN A 25 16.09 8.26 -2.77
N GLY A 26 17.06 8.34 -1.86
CA GLY A 26 18.20 9.26 -1.97
C GLY A 26 17.86 10.74 -1.70
N LEU A 27 16.61 11.09 -1.38
CA LEU A 27 16.27 12.45 -0.95
C LEU A 27 16.54 12.65 0.53
N SER A 28 17.17 13.77 0.85
CA SER A 28 17.18 14.26 2.24
C SER A 28 15.78 14.76 2.63
N LYS A 29 15.51 14.83 3.93
CA LYS A 29 14.26 15.38 4.44
C LYS A 29 14.03 16.83 3.97
N ASP A 30 15.06 17.67 4.02
CA ASP A 30 14.94 19.08 3.64
C ASP A 30 14.66 19.21 2.14
N SER A 31 15.37 18.43 1.30
CA SER A 31 15.11 18.37 -0.14
C SER A 31 13.69 17.91 -0.46
N PHE A 32 13.15 16.92 0.28
CA PHE A 32 11.78 16.47 0.12
C PHE A 32 10.76 17.56 0.51
N LEU A 33 11.01 18.31 1.59
CA LEU A 33 10.12 19.36 2.05
C LEU A 33 10.05 20.56 1.09
N GLU A 34 11.11 20.81 0.33
CA GLU A 34 11.15 21.86 -0.71
C GLU A 34 10.57 21.39 -2.05
N ASP A 35 10.59 20.09 -2.34
CA ASP A 35 10.06 19.53 -3.58
C ASP A 35 8.57 19.13 -3.50
N LYS A 36 7.72 20.09 -3.83
CA LYS A 36 6.26 19.88 -3.90
C LYS A 36 5.84 18.82 -4.93
N ARG A 37 6.60 18.61 -6.01
CA ARG A 37 6.23 17.63 -7.04
C ARG A 37 6.42 16.21 -6.51
N THR A 38 7.53 15.97 -5.83
CA THR A 38 7.80 14.69 -5.18
C THR A 38 6.80 14.43 -4.06
N GLN A 39 6.43 15.44 -3.26
CA GLN A 39 5.34 15.31 -2.26
C GLN A 39 4.01 14.89 -2.90
N GLN A 40 3.62 15.51 -4.02
CA GLN A 40 2.39 15.15 -4.73
C GLN A 40 2.42 13.72 -5.28
N ALA A 41 3.56 13.26 -5.80
CA ALA A 41 3.74 11.89 -6.27
C ALA A 41 3.59 10.86 -5.12
N VAL A 42 4.20 11.15 -3.96
CA VAL A 42 4.04 10.33 -2.75
C VAL A 42 2.59 10.34 -2.26
N ILE A 43 1.93 11.51 -2.21
CA ILE A 43 0.53 11.62 -1.80
C ILE A 43 -0.38 10.80 -2.72
N MET A 44 -0.17 10.86 -4.04
CA MET A 44 -0.95 10.06 -4.99
C MET A 44 -0.79 8.55 -4.71
N SER A 45 0.45 8.12 -4.45
CA SER A 45 0.74 6.73 -4.11
C SER A 45 0.00 6.29 -2.84
N LEU A 46 -0.02 7.14 -1.80
CA LEU A 46 -0.77 6.88 -0.57
C LEU A 46 -2.30 6.82 -0.79
N ILE A 47 -2.84 7.67 -1.67
CA ILE A 47 -4.27 7.63 -2.03
C ILE A 47 -4.62 6.29 -2.68
N ILE A 48 -3.81 5.82 -3.63
CA ILE A 48 -4.03 4.53 -4.31
C ILE A 48 -4.05 3.38 -3.30
N ILE A 49 -3.12 3.37 -2.34
CA ILE A 49 -3.09 2.36 -1.27
C ILE A 49 -4.38 2.41 -0.45
N GLY A 50 -4.82 3.59 -0.04
CA GLY A 50 -6.04 3.76 0.77
C GLY A 50 -7.32 3.33 0.03
N GLU A 51 -7.43 3.64 -1.26
CA GLU A 51 -8.58 3.24 -2.07
C GLU A 51 -8.61 1.71 -2.26
N ALA A 52 -7.47 1.10 -2.57
CA ALA A 52 -7.37 -0.35 -2.72
C ALA A 52 -7.67 -1.08 -1.40
N ALA A 53 -7.13 -0.59 -0.27
CA ALA A 53 -7.43 -1.12 1.06
C ALA A 53 -8.93 -1.07 1.38
N THR A 54 -9.60 0.04 1.06
CA THR A 54 -11.06 0.19 1.26
C THR A 54 -11.83 -0.86 0.45
N LYS A 55 -11.47 -1.06 -0.82
CA LYS A 55 -12.12 -2.08 -1.68
C LYS A 55 -11.86 -3.51 -1.21
N VAL A 56 -10.69 -3.78 -0.63
CA VAL A 56 -10.40 -5.08 -0.01
C VAL A 56 -11.29 -5.28 1.21
N MET A 57 -11.43 -4.28 2.07
CA MET A 57 -12.31 -4.37 3.25
C MET A 57 -13.78 -4.52 2.86
N ASP A 58 -14.27 -3.80 1.84
CA ASP A 58 -15.67 -3.90 1.41
C ASP A 58 -16.01 -5.23 0.74
N GLY A 59 -15.09 -5.79 -0.04
CA GLY A 59 -15.34 -7.00 -0.85
C GLY A 59 -14.84 -8.32 -0.23
N TYR A 60 -13.88 -8.25 0.70
CA TYR A 60 -13.11 -9.41 1.16
C TYR A 60 -12.78 -9.35 2.68
N ALA A 61 -13.59 -8.65 3.47
CA ALA A 61 -13.38 -8.45 4.91
C ALA A 61 -13.02 -9.72 5.69
N SER A 62 -13.71 -10.83 5.45
CA SER A 62 -13.49 -12.10 6.15
C SER A 62 -12.10 -12.66 5.88
N GLN A 63 -11.65 -12.62 4.63
CA GLN A 63 -10.32 -13.07 4.22
C GLN A 63 -9.24 -12.14 4.78
N ALA A 64 -9.46 -10.83 4.74
CA ALA A 64 -8.54 -9.84 5.32
C ALA A 64 -8.37 -10.04 6.84
N MET A 65 -9.46 -10.30 7.57
CA MET A 65 -9.42 -10.60 9.01
C MET A 65 -8.72 -11.93 9.31
N GLU A 66 -8.94 -12.96 8.49
CA GLU A 66 -8.27 -14.26 8.62
C GLU A 66 -6.75 -14.13 8.43
N PHE A 67 -6.31 -13.41 7.41
CA PHE A 67 -4.89 -13.10 7.21
C PHE A 67 -4.31 -12.30 8.37
N ALA A 68 -5.00 -11.27 8.86
CA ALA A 68 -4.56 -10.45 9.99
C ALA A 68 -4.45 -11.26 11.29
N HIS A 69 -5.33 -12.23 11.51
CA HIS A 69 -5.25 -13.14 12.65
C HIS A 69 -4.05 -14.10 12.51
N ALA A 70 -3.86 -14.67 11.31
CA ALA A 70 -2.76 -15.59 11.03
C ALA A 70 -1.37 -14.92 11.15
N SER A 71 -1.22 -13.68 10.68
CA SER A 71 0.05 -12.95 10.79
C SER A 71 0.38 -12.51 12.22
N ASN A 72 -0.61 -12.32 13.08
CA ASN A 72 -0.41 -12.08 14.51
C ASN A 72 -0.05 -13.36 15.30
N LEU A 73 -0.23 -14.55 14.72
CA LEU A 73 0.12 -15.83 15.32
C LEU A 73 1.52 -16.33 14.92
N THR A 74 2.14 -15.74 13.91
CA THR A 74 3.57 -15.92 13.62
C THR A 74 4.36 -14.90 14.41
N PRO A 75 5.12 -15.27 15.45
CA PRO A 75 6.15 -14.39 15.96
C PRO A 75 7.07 -14.09 14.78
N LEU A 76 7.42 -12.83 14.59
CA LEU A 76 8.55 -12.44 13.77
C LEU A 76 9.76 -13.20 14.30
N ALA A 77 10.06 -14.37 13.73
CA ALA A 77 11.29 -15.08 14.02
C ALA A 77 12.41 -14.15 13.58
N ALA A 78 13.24 -13.82 14.56
CA ALA A 78 14.38 -12.91 14.51
C ALA A 78 15.27 -13.10 13.27
#